data_AF-A0A0H2MQJ5-F1
#
_entry.id   AF-A0A0H2MQJ5-F1
#
_cell.length_a   1.000
_cell.length_b   1.000
_cell.length_c   1.000
_cell.angle_alpha   90.00
_cell.angle_beta   90.00
_cell.angle_gamma   90.00
#
_symmetry.space_group_name_H-M   'P 1'
#
loop_
_entity.id
_entity.type
_entity.pdbx_description
1 polymer ?
#
loop_
_entity_poly.entity_id
_entity_poly.type
_entity_poly.pdbx_seq_one_letter_code
_entity_poly.pdbx_strand_id
1 'polypeptide(L)'
;MRITTLVSATLLALSTSAAASDAIQQLSVTSIKHTLSPQQIQAELDSWYQSELANVDEVANRMSDRVPLIVRKQQAKDKLEQQYANLKADFRL
;
A
#
# COMPACT_ATOMS: atom_id res chain seq x y z
N MET A 1 21.02 23.88 -1.66
CA MET A 1 20.64 22.86 -2.64
C MET A 1 19.83 21.81 -1.90
N ARG A 2 18.49 21.85 -1.98
CA ARG A 2 17.60 20.88 -1.32
C ARG A 2 17.21 19.85 -2.37
N ILE A 3 17.75 18.65 -2.28
CA ILE A 3 17.44 17.55 -3.19
C ILE A 3 16.13 16.95 -2.69
N THR A 4 15.01 17.39 -3.25
CA THR A 4 13.69 16.83 -2.99
C THR A 4 13.55 15.59 -3.86
N THR A 5 14.04 14.45 -3.37
CA THR A 5 13.92 13.16 -4.07
C THR A 5 12.47 12.69 -3.99
N LEU A 6 11.67 13.01 -5.01
CA LEU A 6 10.35 12.43 -5.23
C LEU A 6 10.52 10.95 -5.58
N VAL A 7 10.65 10.09 -4.56
CA VAL A 7 10.55 8.64 -4.74
C VAL A 7 9.08 8.35 -5.00
N SER A 8 8.73 8.37 -6.29
CA SER A 8 7.39 8.13 -6.78
C SER A 8 6.91 6.74 -6.34
N ALA A 9 5.71 6.69 -5.75
CA ALA A 9 5.02 5.52 -5.18
C ALA A 9 4.72 4.36 -6.18
N THR A 10 5.36 4.36 -7.35
CA THR A 10 5.13 3.46 -8.48
C THR A 10 5.68 2.04 -8.30
N LEU A 11 6.34 1.71 -7.19
CA LEU A 11 6.92 0.37 -6.97
C LEU A 11 5.97 -0.66 -6.37
N LEU A 12 4.80 -0.26 -5.86
CA LEU A 12 3.88 -1.17 -5.16
C LEU A 12 2.97 -2.02 -6.09
N ALA A 13 3.11 -1.92 -7.41
CA ALA A 13 2.21 -2.58 -8.37
C ALA A 13 2.75 -3.89 -8.99
N LEU A 14 3.72 -4.58 -8.39
CA LEU A 14 4.24 -5.84 -8.92
C LEU A 14 3.46 -7.05 -8.38
N SER A 15 2.51 -7.55 -9.17
CA SER A 15 2.04 -8.93 -9.03
C SER A 15 1.71 -9.50 -10.41
N THR A 16 2.25 -10.69 -10.73
CA THR A 16 1.54 -11.82 -11.38
C THR A 16 2.44 -13.07 -11.59
N SER A 17 3.25 -13.46 -10.60
CA SER A 17 3.78 -14.85 -10.53
C SER A 17 4.23 -15.16 -9.10
N ALA A 18 3.41 -15.88 -8.33
CA ALA A 18 3.55 -16.03 -6.87
C ALA A 18 4.98 -16.36 -6.38
N ALA A 19 5.72 -17.24 -7.07
CA ALA A 19 7.08 -17.62 -6.64
C ALA A 19 8.18 -16.58 -6.93
N ALA A 20 8.06 -15.80 -8.02
CA ALA A 20 8.99 -14.71 -8.33
C ALA A 20 8.55 -13.37 -7.70
N SER A 21 7.26 -13.23 -7.40
CA SER A 21 6.70 -12.08 -6.70
C SER A 21 7.29 -11.95 -5.31
N ASP A 22 7.39 -13.04 -4.55
CA ASP A 22 7.92 -13.02 -3.18
C ASP A 22 9.40 -12.62 -3.12
N ALA A 23 10.24 -13.15 -4.02
CA ALA A 23 11.66 -12.82 -4.06
C ALA A 23 11.91 -11.36 -4.50
N ILE A 24 11.18 -10.88 -5.52
CA ILE A 24 11.26 -9.50 -5.98
C ILE A 24 10.73 -8.54 -4.90
N GLN A 25 9.64 -8.91 -4.21
CA GLN A 25 9.09 -8.14 -3.09
C GLN A 25 10.10 -8.07 -1.93
N GLN A 26 10.72 -9.18 -1.52
CA GLN A 26 11.74 -9.19 -0.47
C GLN A 26 12.97 -8.33 -0.82
N LEU A 27 13.43 -8.37 -2.07
CA LEU A 27 14.51 -7.51 -2.54
C LEU A 27 14.11 -6.03 -2.51
N SER A 28 12.86 -5.72 -2.86
CA SER A 28 12.34 -4.34 -2.84
C SER A 28 12.25 -3.80 -1.40
N VAL A 29 11.72 -4.58 -0.46
CA VAL A 29 11.65 -4.25 0.97
C VAL A 29 13.04 -4.03 1.54
N THR A 30 13.99 -4.92 1.24
CA THR A 30 15.38 -4.81 1.70
C THR A 30 16.05 -3.53 1.18
N SER A 31 15.85 -3.20 -0.09
CA SER A 31 16.41 -2.00 -0.72
C SER A 31 15.84 -0.71 -0.11
N ILE A 32 14.53 -0.69 0.16
CA ILE A 32 13.86 0.44 0.82
C ILE A 32 14.40 0.61 2.25
N LYS A 33 14.53 -0.48 3.02
CA LYS A 33 15.09 -0.45 4.39
C LYS A 33 16.55 0.00 4.45
N HIS A 34 17.32 -0.19 3.37
CA HIS A 34 18.69 0.33 3.27
C HIS A 34 18.73 1.82 2.93
N THR A 35 17.65 2.38 2.36
CA THR A 35 17.60 3.76 1.89
C THR A 35 16.87 4.70 2.85
N LEU A 36 15.83 4.20 3.52
CA LEU A 36 14.95 4.98 4.38
C LEU A 36 15.02 4.48 5.83
N SER A 37 14.92 5.41 6.79
CA SER A 37 14.77 5.05 8.20
C SER A 37 13.38 4.45 8.46
N PRO A 38 13.21 3.63 9.53
CA PRO A 38 11.90 3.09 9.90
C PRO A 38 10.82 4.18 10.08
N GLN A 39 11.19 5.34 10.62
CA GLN A 39 10.28 6.47 10.80
C GLN A 39 9.85 7.09 9.47
N GLN A 40 10.75 7.17 8.49
CA GLN A 40 10.42 7.65 7.15
C GLN A 40 9.51 6.66 6.42
N ILE A 41 9.79 5.36 6.52
CA ILE A 41 8.93 4.32 5.93
C ILE A 41 7.52 4.37 6.56
N GLN A 42 7.44 4.50 7.89
CA GLN A 42 6.15 4.63 8.58
C GLN A 42 5.38 5.87 8.09
N ALA A 43 6.04 7.02 7.95
CA ALA A 43 5.39 8.24 7.48
C ALA A 43 4.88 8.12 6.03
N GLU A 44 5.65 7.49 5.15
CA GLU A 44 5.24 7.23 3.75
C GLU A 44 4.05 6.25 3.69
N LEU A 45 4.08 5.18 4.49
CA LEU A 45 2.95 4.23 4.59
C LEU A 45 1.69 4.89 5.13
N ASP A 46 1.82 5.76 6.14
CA ASP A 46 0.70 6.51 6.71
C ASP A 46 0.11 7.48 5.68
N SER A 47 0.97 8.20 4.95
CA SER A 47 0.54 9.11 3.89
C SER A 47 -0.20 8.36 2.77
N TRP A 48 0.34 7.23 2.33
CA TRP A 48 -0.32 6.36 1.36
C TRP A 48 -1.68 5.87 1.87
N TYR A 49 -1.74 5.35 3.09
CA TYR A 49 -2.98 4.84 3.69
C TYR A 49 -4.06 5.91 3.77
N GLN A 50 -3.71 7.14 4.19
CA GLN A 50 -4.67 8.26 4.23
C GLN A 50 -5.16 8.66 2.84
N SER A 51 -4.28 8.66 1.83
CA SER A 51 -4.65 8.92 0.45
C SER A 51 -5.63 7.87 -0.09
N GLU A 52 -5.36 6.59 0.14
CA GLU A 52 -6.26 5.51 -0.28
C GLU A 52 -7.58 5.53 0.47
N LEU A 53 -7.57 5.87 1.77
CA LEU A 53 -8.78 5.99 2.57
C LEU A 53 -9.73 7.05 2.00
N ALA A 54 -9.20 8.15 1.47
CA ALA A 54 -9.98 9.17 0.78
C ALA A 54 -10.63 8.66 -0.52
N ASN A 55 -10.05 7.63 -1.14
CA ASN A 55 -10.53 7.02 -2.40
C ASN A 55 -11.42 5.79 -2.19
N VAL A 56 -11.64 5.33 -0.94
CA VAL A 56 -12.45 4.13 -0.63
C VAL A 56 -13.85 4.21 -1.24
N ASP A 57 -14.44 5.40 -1.29
CA ASP A 57 -15.76 5.60 -1.90
C ASP A 57 -15.76 5.33 -3.40
N GLU A 58 -14.72 5.75 -4.12
CA GLU A 58 -14.58 5.44 -5.55
C GLU A 58 -14.32 3.95 -5.78
N VAL A 59 -13.50 3.32 -4.94
CA VAL A 59 -13.25 1.87 -4.99
C VAL A 59 -14.55 1.11 -4.78
N ALA A 60 -15.33 1.48 -3.77
CA ALA A 60 -16.63 0.88 -3.49
C ALA A 60 -17.59 1.05 -4.67
N ASN A 61 -17.64 2.24 -5.29
CA ASN A 61 -18.50 2.50 -6.45
C ASN A 61 -18.09 1.68 -7.70
N ARG A 62 -16.81 1.32 -7.86
CA ARG A 62 -16.33 0.44 -8.94
C ARG A 62 -16.64 -1.05 -8.70
N MET A 63 -16.99 -1.45 -7.47
CA MET A 63 -17.39 -2.82 -7.15
C MET A 63 -18.83 -3.12 -7.61
N SER A 64 -19.18 -4.41 -7.69
CA SER A 64 -20.49 -4.87 -8.16
C SER A 64 -21.67 -4.24 -7.40
N ASP A 65 -22.58 -3.59 -8.13
CA ASP A 65 -23.79 -2.97 -7.56
C ASP A 65 -24.82 -3.96 -7.01
N ARG A 66 -24.59 -5.27 -7.17
CA ARG A 66 -25.40 -6.32 -6.53
C ARG A 66 -25.23 -6.34 -5.01
N VAL A 67 -24.18 -5.72 -4.49
CA VAL A 67 -23.89 -5.63 -3.07
C VAL A 67 -24.23 -4.21 -2.58
N PRO A 68 -24.94 -4.07 -1.44
CA PRO A 68 -25.27 -2.75 -0.89
C PRO A 68 -24.03 -1.86 -0.74
N LEU A 69 -24.17 -0.57 -1.06
CA LEU A 69 -23.05 0.38 -1.04
C LEU A 69 -22.30 0.41 0.31
N ILE A 70 -23.03 0.35 1.42
CA ILE A 70 -22.44 0.28 2.78
C ILE A 70 -21.50 -0.92 2.92
N VAL A 71 -21.92 -2.09 2.40
CA VAL A 71 -21.12 -3.31 2.49
C VAL A 71 -19.90 -3.20 1.58
N ARG A 72 -20.02 -2.63 0.38
CA ARG A 72 -18.88 -2.40 -0.52
C ARG A 72 -17.85 -1.44 0.08
N LYS A 73 -18.30 -0.34 0.68
CA LYS A 73 -17.42 0.61 1.38
C LYS A 73 -16.68 -0.07 2.52
N GLN A 74 -17.39 -0.88 3.32
CA GLN A 74 -16.75 -1.65 4.39
C GLN A 74 -15.71 -2.63 3.83
N GLN A 75 -16.06 -3.40 2.80
CA GLN A 75 -15.13 -4.35 2.17
C GLN A 75 -13.90 -3.68 1.57
N ALA A 76 -14.06 -2.51 0.94
CA ALA A 76 -12.94 -1.73 0.40
C ALA A 76 -12.03 -1.23 1.54
N LYS A 77 -12.61 -0.75 2.64
CA LYS A 77 -11.89 -0.33 3.84
C LYS A 77 -11.15 -1.50 4.51
N ASP A 78 -11.81 -2.63 4.73
CA ASP A 78 -11.21 -3.82 5.36
C ASP A 78 -10.01 -4.31 4.55
N LYS A 79 -10.12 -4.33 3.22
CA LYS A 79 -9.00 -4.69 2.33
C LYS A 79 -7.84 -3.71 2.44
N LEU A 80 -8.12 -2.42 2.48
CA LEU A 80 -7.10 -1.39 2.62
C LEU A 80 -6.38 -1.51 3.97
N GLU A 81 -7.12 -1.74 5.06
CA GLU A 81 -6.57 -1.98 6.40
C GLU A 81 -5.67 -3.22 6.43
N GLN A 82 -6.10 -4.32 5.79
CA GLN A 82 -5.29 -5.52 5.66
C GLN A 82 -4.00 -5.27 4.87
N GLN A 83 -4.07 -4.54 3.75
CA GLN A 83 -2.88 -4.19 2.96
C GLN A 83 -1.91 -3.34 3.76
N TYR A 84 -2.41 -2.34 4.46
CA TYR A 84 -1.60 -1.49 5.33
C TYR A 84 -0.91 -2.30 6.44
N ALA A 85 -1.65 -3.21 7.11
CA ALA A 85 -1.07 -4.09 8.13
C ALA A 85 0.01 -5.02 7.56
N ASN A 86 -0.23 -5.61 6.39
CA ASN A 86 0.74 -6.48 5.73
C ASN A 86 2.02 -5.72 5.37
N LEU A 87 1.90 -4.51 4.82
CA LEU A 87 3.07 -3.68 4.50
C LEU A 87 3.87 -3.34 5.77
N LYS A 88 3.21 -2.98 6.88
CA LYS A 88 3.92 -2.75 8.16
C LYS A 88 4.67 -4.01 8.61
N ALA A 89 4.04 -5.18 8.50
CA ALA A 89 4.67 -6.45 8.84
C ALA A 89 5.91 -6.75 7.96
N ASP A 90 5.82 -6.50 6.65
CA ASP A 90 6.94 -6.66 5.71
C ASP A 90 8.13 -5.78 6.07
N PHE A 91 7.86 -4.53 6.47
CA PHE A 91 8.90 -3.61 6.92
C PHE A 91 9.36 -3.83 8.38
N ARG A 92 8.63 -4.64 9.16
CA ARG A 92 8.80 -4.87 10.61
C ARG A 92 8.63 -3.58 11.42
N LEU A 93 7.53 -2.87 11.15
CA LEU A 93 7.10 -1.63 11.81
C LEU A 93 5.99 -1.86 12.83
#